data_AF-A0A966UT42-F1
#
_entry.id   AF-A0A966UT42-F1
#
_cell.length_a   1.000
_cell.length_b   1.000
_cell.length_c   1.000
_cell.angle_alpha   90.00
_cell.angle_beta   90.00
_cell.angle_gamma   90.00
#
_symmetry.space_group_name_H-M   'P 1'
#
loop_
_entity.id
_entity.type
_entity.pdbx_description
1 polymer ?
#
loop_
_entity_poly.entity_id
_entity_poly.type
_entity_poly.pdbx_seq_one_letter_code
_entity_poly.pdbx_strand_id
1 'polypeptide(L)'
;TEKKTEIHIENVAPENMMVSVEVSGPNLEDARFVQHREVMQLSDIAETFNKPLEYIKGIMSDLRDTFEEESNARDIYDEEYDRAIESDEALVKDTYIKLDGERHRVVILGNTILYKEKTECVPFACITPMIMPHRHIGRSYADLTMDIQLIKSTLIRGQLDNMYLANNGRYAISDRVNLDDMLTSRPGGIVRVEGDPGSGIMPLSHPPLPASSFTMVEYMDSMKEKRTGVTAYNQGLDANSLNKTATGVAQIMNASQQRIELVARTFAETGVKELFKLVHRLVRTTLTKPDIVRMRNKWVEVDPREWEDRKDLSISVGLGAGNKDQQLTHLMSILQMQKEAIQIGITSPEKIYNA
;
A
#
# COMPACT_ATOMS: atom_id res chain seq x y z
N THR A 1 33.80 19.06 12.78
CA THR A 1 32.59 18.78 11.98
C THR A 1 31.41 19.00 12.88
N GLU A 2 30.69 20.12 12.72
CA GLU A 2 29.47 20.34 13.52
C GLU A 2 28.46 19.26 13.14
N LYS A 3 28.07 18.41 14.09
CA LYS A 3 26.97 17.47 13.91
C LYS A 3 25.71 18.30 13.72
N LYS A 4 25.21 18.40 12.49
CA LYS A 4 23.88 18.95 12.23
C LYS A 4 22.86 17.96 12.76
N THR A 5 21.93 18.45 13.56
CA THR A 5 20.82 17.66 14.08
C THR A 5 19.74 17.65 13.00
N GLU A 6 19.56 16.51 12.35
CA GLU A 6 18.57 16.31 11.29
C GLU A 6 17.52 15.30 11.78
N ILE A 7 16.26 15.50 11.38
CA ILE A 7 15.16 14.60 11.70
C ILE A 7 14.94 13.71 10.48
N HIS A 8 15.11 12.41 10.65
CA HIS A 8 14.88 11.42 9.62
C HIS A 8 13.53 10.73 9.82
N ILE A 9 12.85 10.45 8.71
CA ILE A 9 11.62 9.67 8.68
C ILE A 9 12.00 8.34 8.04
N GLU A 10 11.80 7.27 8.79
CA GLU A 10 12.09 5.91 8.34
C GLU A 10 10.80 5.11 8.20
N ASN A 11 10.78 4.22 7.21
CA ASN A 11 9.64 3.36 6.95
C ASN A 11 9.81 2.09 7.76
N VAL A 12 8.85 1.81 8.64
CA VAL A 12 8.82 0.59 9.45
C VAL A 12 7.94 -0.45 8.77
N ALA A 13 8.43 -1.68 8.67
CA ALA A 13 7.65 -2.80 8.17
C ALA A 13 6.48 -3.11 9.14
N PRO A 14 5.24 -3.31 8.65
CA PRO A 14 4.10 -3.62 9.51
C PRO A 14 4.29 -4.89 10.36
N GLU A 15 4.99 -5.91 9.86
CA GLU A 15 5.28 -7.16 10.59
C GLU A 15 6.13 -6.97 11.85
N ASN A 16 6.94 -5.90 11.87
CA ASN A 16 7.80 -5.56 13.00
C ASN A 16 7.05 -4.81 14.11
N MET A 17 5.77 -4.50 13.90
CA MET A 17 4.95 -3.72 14.83
C MET A 17 3.84 -4.57 15.44
N MET A 18 3.76 -4.59 16.76
CA MET A 18 2.67 -5.19 17.50
C MET A 18 1.88 -4.12 18.25
N VAL A 19 0.57 -4.10 18.06
CA VAL A 19 -0.33 -3.11 18.67
C VAL A 19 -1.40 -3.85 19.47
N SER A 20 -1.85 -3.24 20.57
CA SER A 20 -2.96 -3.79 21.37
C SER A 20 -4.21 -4.02 20.51
N VAL A 21 -4.88 -5.16 20.74
CA VAL A 21 -6.14 -5.54 20.07
C VAL A 21 -7.30 -4.58 20.42
N GLU A 22 -7.19 -3.89 21.55
CA GLU A 22 -8.22 -2.95 22.02
C GLU A 22 -8.29 -1.66 21.18
N VAL A 23 -7.30 -1.41 20.33
CA VAL A 23 -7.23 -0.18 19.52
C VAL A 23 -8.18 -0.28 18.33
N SER A 24 -9.22 0.56 18.33
CA SER A 24 -10.26 0.57 17.32
C SER A 24 -9.96 1.44 16.08
N GLY A 25 -8.69 1.82 15.86
CA GLY A 25 -8.30 2.66 14.73
C GLY A 25 -6.78 2.78 14.52
N PRO A 26 -6.35 3.60 13.54
CA PRO A 26 -4.94 3.74 13.17
C PRO A 26 -4.14 4.66 14.11
N ASN A 27 -4.80 5.41 15.00
CA ASN A 27 -4.11 6.27 15.94
C ASN A 27 -3.46 5.45 17.06
N LEU A 28 -2.13 5.56 17.21
CA LEU A 28 -1.35 4.88 18.23
C LEU A 28 -1.29 5.65 19.56
N GLU A 29 -1.68 6.92 19.60
CA GLU A 29 -1.67 7.69 20.85
C GLU A 29 -2.66 7.16 21.89
N ASP A 30 -3.74 6.52 21.46
CA ASP A 30 -4.73 5.90 22.34
C ASP A 30 -4.35 4.47 22.74
N ALA A 31 -3.34 3.90 22.08
CA ALA A 31 -2.93 2.52 22.31
C ALA A 31 -2.31 2.35 23.71
N ARG A 32 -2.83 1.36 24.44
CA ARG A 32 -2.27 0.94 25.74
C ARG A 32 -0.90 0.28 25.60
N PHE A 33 -0.69 -0.43 24.50
CA PHE A 33 0.52 -1.20 24.20
C PHE A 33 0.84 -1.05 22.71
N VAL A 34 2.08 -0.65 22.42
CA VAL A 34 2.69 -0.65 21.09
C VAL A 34 4.10 -1.18 21.25
N GLN A 35 4.52 -2.13 20.43
CA GLN A 35 5.84 -2.73 20.46
C GLN A 35 6.43 -2.76 19.06
N HIS A 36 7.60 -2.16 18.91
CA HIS A 36 8.44 -2.28 17.73
C HIS A 36 9.47 -3.37 17.99
N ARG A 37 9.64 -4.29 17.02
CA ARG A 37 10.56 -5.41 17.09
C ARG A 37 11.54 -5.28 15.94
N GLU A 38 12.82 -5.22 16.26
CA GLU A 38 13.87 -5.08 15.26
C GLU A 38 15.01 -6.02 15.59
N VAL A 39 15.55 -6.66 14.57
CA VAL A 39 16.76 -7.47 14.68
C VAL A 39 17.94 -6.52 14.60
N MET A 40 18.75 -6.47 15.65
CA MET A 40 19.93 -5.60 15.72
C MET A 40 21.16 -6.43 16.08
N GLN A 41 22.32 -5.98 15.59
CA GLN A 41 23.62 -6.54 15.97
C GLN A 41 23.94 -6.22 17.44
N LEU A 42 24.54 -7.17 18.15
CA LEU A 42 24.85 -7.03 19.57
C LEU A 42 25.78 -5.85 19.88
N SER A 43 26.71 -5.54 18.98
CA SER A 43 27.59 -4.38 19.08
C SER A 43 26.78 -3.08 19.16
N ASP A 44 25.79 -2.95 18.30
CA ASP A 44 25.01 -1.73 18.15
C ASP A 44 24.08 -1.54 19.35
N ILE A 45 23.55 -2.64 19.90
CA ILE A 45 22.78 -2.61 21.15
C ILE A 45 23.69 -2.19 22.32
N ALA A 46 24.91 -2.71 22.40
CA ALA A 46 25.88 -2.36 23.45
C ALA A 46 26.24 -0.88 23.42
N GLU A 47 26.51 -0.33 22.23
CA GLU A 47 26.83 1.07 22.02
C GLU A 47 25.63 1.98 22.32
N THR A 48 24.45 1.64 21.80
CA THR A 48 23.23 2.46 21.94
C THR A 48 22.79 2.59 23.40
N PHE A 49 22.84 1.50 24.17
CA PHE A 49 22.39 1.48 25.57
C PHE A 49 23.53 1.63 26.57
N ASN A 50 24.77 1.84 26.10
CA ASN A 50 25.98 1.97 26.91
C ASN A 50 26.13 0.83 27.94
N LYS A 51 25.93 -0.42 27.49
CA LYS A 51 26.03 -1.63 28.31
C LYS A 51 27.18 -2.53 27.83
N PRO A 52 27.83 -3.28 28.73
CA PRO A 52 28.90 -4.19 28.34
C PRO A 52 28.37 -5.31 27.43
N LEU A 53 29.09 -5.57 26.33
CA LEU A 53 28.72 -6.57 25.33
C LEU A 53 28.52 -7.98 25.93
N GLU A 54 29.33 -8.34 26.92
CA GLU A 54 29.23 -9.64 27.62
C GLU A 54 27.88 -9.82 28.34
N TYR A 55 27.33 -8.73 28.89
CA TYR A 55 26.02 -8.77 29.55
C TYR A 55 24.89 -9.04 28.56
N ILE A 56 25.00 -8.50 27.34
CA ILE A 56 24.00 -8.66 26.28
C ILE A 56 24.09 -10.08 25.70
N LYS A 57 25.30 -10.60 25.48
CA LYS A 57 25.53 -11.99 25.05
C LYS A 57 24.96 -13.01 26.05
N GLY A 58 25.03 -12.75 27.35
CA GLY A 58 24.50 -13.63 28.39
C GLY A 58 22.96 -13.69 28.49
N ILE A 59 22.24 -12.73 27.90
CA ILE A 59 20.76 -12.68 27.91
C ILE A 59 20.16 -13.51 26.76
N MET A 60 20.97 -13.85 25.76
CA MET A 60 20.53 -14.42 24.51
C MET A 60 20.22 -15.92 24.66
N SER A 61 18.94 -16.27 24.84
CA SER A 61 18.48 -17.67 24.81
C SER A 61 17.31 -17.90 23.86
N ASP A 62 16.55 -16.89 23.45
CA ASP A 62 15.30 -17.11 22.69
C ASP A 62 15.24 -16.21 21.45
N LEU A 63 15.88 -16.66 20.37
CA LEU A 63 15.75 -16.09 19.01
C LEU A 63 14.70 -16.84 18.17
N ARG A 64 13.68 -17.43 18.80
CA ARG A 64 12.68 -18.27 18.11
C ARG A 64 11.23 -17.87 18.37
N ASP A 65 10.95 -16.58 18.50
CA ASP A 65 9.56 -16.10 18.43
C ASP A 65 9.22 -15.68 16.99
N THR A 66 8.78 -16.65 16.19
CA THR A 66 7.69 -16.53 15.18
C THR A 66 7.64 -15.24 14.34
N PHE A 67 8.46 -15.15 13.29
CA PHE A 67 8.29 -14.18 12.19
C PHE A 67 7.93 -14.82 10.84
N GLU A 68 7.80 -16.15 10.80
CA GLU A 68 7.85 -16.89 9.53
C GLU A 68 6.68 -16.58 8.58
N GLU A 69 5.40 -16.59 8.99
CA GLU A 69 4.34 -16.59 7.97
C GLU A 69 4.19 -15.28 7.17
N GLU A 70 4.18 -14.11 7.81
CA GLU A 70 3.99 -12.84 7.10
C GLU A 70 5.27 -12.33 6.41
N SER A 71 6.44 -12.55 7.03
CA SER A 71 7.73 -12.18 6.43
C SER A 71 8.05 -13.07 5.24
N ASN A 72 7.89 -14.40 5.38
CA ASN A 72 8.06 -15.34 4.25
C ASN A 72 7.04 -15.08 3.13
N ALA A 73 5.83 -14.58 3.43
CA ALA A 73 4.86 -14.24 2.39
C ALA A 73 5.26 -13.01 1.56
N ARG A 74 6.12 -12.12 2.10
CA ARG A 74 6.66 -10.96 1.39
C ARG A 74 8.03 -11.23 0.77
N ASP A 75 8.80 -12.16 1.33
CA ASP A 75 10.04 -12.64 0.72
C ASP A 75 9.75 -13.60 -0.45
N ILE A 76 9.24 -13.04 -1.54
CA ILE A 76 8.92 -13.78 -2.76
C ILE A 76 10.21 -14.24 -3.48
N TYR A 77 11.34 -13.61 -3.17
CA TYR A 77 12.62 -13.81 -3.85
C TYR A 77 13.64 -14.60 -3.01
N ASP A 78 13.27 -15.05 -1.80
CA ASP A 78 14.13 -15.83 -0.91
C ASP A 78 15.43 -15.08 -0.57
N GLU A 79 15.37 -13.74 -0.53
CA GLU A 79 16.51 -12.87 -0.21
C GLU A 79 16.93 -12.97 1.26
N GLU A 80 16.03 -13.44 2.13
CA GLU A 80 16.31 -13.67 3.55
C GLU A 80 17.19 -14.91 3.77
N TYR A 81 17.11 -15.92 2.89
CA TYR A 81 17.97 -17.11 2.97
C TYR A 81 19.45 -16.84 2.66
N ASP A 82 19.77 -15.76 1.93
CA ASP A 82 21.15 -15.36 1.62
C ASP A 82 21.74 -14.41 2.69
N ARG A 83 20.94 -14.00 3.69
CA ARG A 83 21.50 -13.45 4.93
C ARG A 83 22.06 -14.62 5.72
N ALA A 84 23.38 -14.79 5.66
CA ALA A 84 24.08 -15.60 6.64
C ALA A 84 23.57 -15.19 8.03
N ILE A 85 22.86 -16.08 8.72
CA ILE A 85 22.40 -15.87 10.09
C ILE A 85 23.67 -15.70 10.93
N GLU A 86 24.12 -14.46 11.08
CA GLU A 86 25.24 -14.14 11.94
C GLU A 86 24.78 -14.41 13.36
N SER A 87 25.52 -15.25 14.07
CA SER A 87 25.27 -15.65 15.46
C SER A 87 25.29 -14.48 16.47
N ASP A 88 25.50 -13.26 15.99
CA ASP A 88 25.63 -12.03 16.79
C ASP A 88 24.44 -11.06 16.61
N GLU A 89 23.29 -11.53 16.08
CA GLU A 89 22.05 -10.76 16.01
C GLU A 89 21.09 -11.08 17.15
N ALA A 90 20.35 -10.07 17.63
CA ALA A 90 19.32 -10.25 18.65
C ALA A 90 18.07 -9.42 18.38
N LEU A 91 16.91 -9.98 18.72
CA LEU A 91 15.62 -9.31 18.60
C LEU A 91 15.42 -8.33 19.76
N VAL A 92 15.46 -7.04 19.46
CA VAL A 92 15.18 -5.95 20.39
C VAL A 92 13.70 -5.61 20.33
N LYS A 93 13.03 -5.59 21.49
CA LYS A 93 11.61 -5.25 21.62
C LYS A 93 11.48 -3.87 22.27
N ASP A 94 11.32 -2.81 21.49
CA ASP A 94 11.04 -1.45 21.99
C ASP A 94 9.54 -1.29 22.27
N THR A 95 9.18 -1.26 23.54
CA THR A 95 7.79 -1.40 23.99
C THR A 95 7.29 -0.13 24.67
N TYR A 96 6.22 0.45 24.15
CA TYR A 96 5.50 1.59 24.70
C TYR A 96 4.25 1.11 25.43
N ILE A 97 4.21 1.27 26.75
CA ILE A 97 3.10 0.84 27.61
C ILE A 97 2.50 1.98 28.41
N LYS A 98 1.19 1.99 28.54
CA LYS A 98 0.46 2.88 29.46
C LYS A 98 0.20 2.16 30.78
N LEU A 99 0.88 2.59 31.85
CA LEU A 99 0.74 2.11 33.22
C LEU A 99 0.16 3.24 34.07
N ASP A 100 -0.98 3.00 34.73
CA ASP A 100 -1.63 3.96 35.65
C ASP A 100 -1.82 5.39 35.08
N GLY A 101 -2.08 5.48 33.78
CA GLY A 101 -2.29 6.75 33.08
C GLY A 101 -1.03 7.37 32.49
N GLU A 102 0.16 6.89 32.87
CA GLU A 102 1.45 7.37 32.37
C GLU A 102 2.07 6.39 31.37
N ARG A 103 2.55 6.94 30.24
CA ARG A 103 3.19 6.13 29.20
C ARG A 103 4.70 6.01 29.48
N HIS A 104 5.20 4.79 29.30
CA HIS A 104 6.58 4.41 29.53
C HIS A 104 7.13 3.69 28.31
N ARG A 105 8.35 4.05 27.90
CA ARG A 105 9.16 3.31 26.93
C ARG A 105 10.03 2.31 27.69
N VAL A 106 9.91 1.04 27.33
CA VAL A 106 10.63 -0.08 27.92
C VAL A 106 11.27 -0.88 26.79
N VAL A 107 12.60 -0.85 26.72
CA VAL A 107 13.35 -1.69 25.77
C VAL A 107 13.65 -3.02 26.42
N ILE A 108 13.17 -4.10 25.82
CA ILE A 108 13.29 -5.46 26.33
C ILE A 108 14.17 -6.26 25.38
N LEU A 109 15.14 -6.99 25.94
CA LEU A 109 15.96 -7.96 25.23
C LEU A 109 15.78 -9.32 25.92
N GLY A 110 15.28 -10.31 25.18
CA GLY A 110 14.87 -11.60 25.77
C GLY A 110 13.91 -11.37 26.94
N ASN A 111 14.35 -11.72 28.15
CA ASN A 111 13.58 -11.57 29.39
C ASN A 111 14.02 -10.40 30.28
N THR A 112 14.95 -9.55 29.81
CA THR A 112 15.55 -8.48 30.62
C THR A 112 15.18 -7.11 30.09
N ILE A 113 14.83 -6.19 30.99
CA ILE A 113 14.62 -4.78 30.66
C ILE A 113 15.97 -4.08 30.55
N LEU A 114 16.29 -3.56 29.36
CA LEU A 114 17.53 -2.83 29.11
C LEU A 114 17.41 -1.35 29.49
N TYR A 115 16.30 -0.73 29.13
CA TYR A 115 16.08 0.71 29.28
C TYR A 115 14.62 0.96 29.67
N LYS A 116 14.38 1.91 30.58
CA LYS A 116 13.05 2.34 31.01
C LYS A 116 13.02 3.85 31.16
N GLU A 117 12.15 4.51 30.41
CA GLU A 117 11.95 5.96 30.46
C GLU A 117 10.46 6.30 30.43
N LYS A 118 10.09 7.43 31.04
CA LYS A 118 8.74 7.98 30.93
C LYS A 118 8.63 8.77 29.62
N THR A 119 7.62 8.47 28.82
CA THR A 119 7.48 9.04 27.46
C THR A 119 6.03 9.43 27.23
N GLU A 120 5.78 10.61 26.67
CA GLU A 120 4.41 11.09 26.48
C GLU A 120 3.75 10.54 25.21
N CYS A 121 4.51 10.42 24.12
CA CYS A 121 4.01 10.02 22.81
C CYS A 121 4.68 8.74 22.30
N VAL A 122 4.03 8.11 21.32
CA VAL A 122 4.56 6.98 20.56
C VAL A 122 5.12 7.55 19.25
N PRO A 123 6.40 7.34 18.91
CA PRO A 123 7.03 7.96 17.73
C PRO A 123 6.72 7.20 16.42
N PHE A 124 5.49 6.69 16.27
CA PHE A 124 5.07 5.93 15.10
C PHE A 124 3.76 6.50 14.56
N ALA A 125 3.67 6.63 13.24
CA ALA A 125 2.46 7.01 12.53
C ALA A 125 2.04 5.86 11.60
N CYS A 126 0.77 5.47 11.67
CA CYS A 126 0.21 4.39 10.87
C CYS A 126 -0.69 4.93 9.76
N ILE A 127 -0.65 4.29 8.60
CA ILE A 127 -1.47 4.63 7.44
C ILE A 127 -2.23 3.38 6.99
N THR A 128 -3.53 3.53 6.72
CA THR A 128 -4.35 2.46 6.14
C THR A 128 -5.34 3.01 5.12
N PRO A 129 -5.50 2.38 3.93
CA PRO A 129 -6.34 2.95 2.87
C PRO A 129 -7.82 2.76 3.15
N MET A 130 -8.20 1.68 3.82
CA MET A 130 -9.58 1.40 4.21
C MET A 130 -9.64 1.00 5.68
N ILE A 131 -10.14 1.91 6.52
CA ILE A 131 -10.31 1.66 7.95
C ILE A 131 -11.40 0.61 8.16
N MET A 132 -11.14 -0.37 9.02
CA MET A 132 -12.18 -1.28 9.52
C MET A 132 -12.50 -0.96 10.98
N PRO A 133 -13.77 -0.78 11.35
CA PRO A 133 -14.16 -0.60 12.74
C PRO A 133 -13.65 -1.75 13.62
N HIS A 134 -13.25 -1.41 14.85
CA HIS A 134 -12.75 -2.37 15.85
C HIS A 134 -11.48 -3.13 15.45
N ARG A 135 -10.70 -2.60 14.48
CA ARG A 135 -9.38 -3.13 14.13
C ARG A 135 -8.39 -2.00 13.89
N HIS A 136 -7.15 -2.21 14.34
CA HIS A 136 -6.04 -1.32 14.02
C HIS A 136 -5.62 -1.44 12.55
N ILE A 137 -5.41 -2.67 12.08
CA ILE A 137 -5.05 -2.96 10.68
C ILE A 137 -6.33 -2.94 9.84
N GLY A 138 -6.34 -2.06 8.84
CA GLY A 138 -7.43 -1.97 7.86
C GLY A 138 -7.27 -2.96 6.70
N ARG A 139 -8.03 -2.76 5.63
CA ARG A 139 -7.91 -3.57 4.40
C ARG A 139 -7.09 -2.87 3.34
N SER A 140 -6.31 -3.64 2.60
CA SER A 140 -5.62 -3.18 1.39
C SER A 140 -6.51 -3.32 0.15
N TYR A 141 -6.15 -2.63 -0.94
CA TYR A 141 -6.74 -2.87 -2.26
C TYR A 141 -6.40 -4.26 -2.81
N ALA A 142 -5.25 -4.82 -2.42
CA ALA A 142 -4.86 -6.18 -2.78
C ALA A 142 -5.86 -7.19 -2.23
N ASP A 143 -6.25 -7.07 -0.96
CA ASP A 143 -7.21 -7.96 -0.29
C ASP A 143 -8.58 -8.02 -1.00
N LEU A 144 -8.97 -6.93 -1.67
CA LEU A 144 -10.23 -6.87 -2.42
C LEU A 144 -10.19 -7.60 -3.76
N THR A 145 -9.00 -7.83 -4.30
CA THR A 145 -8.78 -8.32 -5.68
C THR A 145 -8.02 -9.65 -5.74
N MET A 146 -7.50 -10.14 -4.62
CA MET A 146 -6.69 -11.35 -4.56
C MET A 146 -7.42 -12.60 -5.07
N ASP A 147 -8.69 -12.77 -4.69
CA ASP A 147 -9.55 -13.86 -5.18
C ASP A 147 -9.77 -13.78 -6.69
N ILE A 148 -10.05 -12.58 -7.21
CA ILE A 148 -10.23 -12.35 -8.65
C ILE A 148 -8.94 -12.65 -9.41
N GLN A 149 -7.79 -12.23 -8.88
CA GLN A 149 -6.48 -12.49 -9.47
C GLN A 149 -6.17 -13.99 -9.52
N LEU A 150 -6.50 -14.74 -8.46
CA LEU A 150 -6.33 -16.19 -8.41
C LEU A 150 -7.20 -16.87 -9.48
N ILE A 151 -8.49 -16.53 -9.55
CA ILE A 151 -9.42 -17.08 -10.55
C ILE A 151 -8.92 -16.76 -11.96
N LYS A 152 -8.57 -15.50 -12.22
CA LYS A 152 -8.06 -15.06 -13.53
C LYS A 152 -6.79 -15.81 -13.92
N SER A 153 -5.88 -16.02 -12.97
CA SER A 153 -4.66 -16.80 -13.21
C SER A 153 -4.96 -18.25 -13.58
N THR A 154 -5.92 -18.90 -12.90
CA THR A 154 -6.34 -20.27 -13.25
C THR A 154 -7.01 -20.35 -14.62
N LEU A 155 -7.88 -19.39 -14.96
CA LEU A 155 -8.56 -19.33 -16.25
C LEU A 155 -7.58 -19.13 -17.40
N ILE A 156 -6.65 -18.18 -17.25
CA ILE A 156 -5.64 -17.89 -18.29
C ILE A 156 -4.72 -19.10 -18.47
N ARG A 157 -4.29 -19.76 -17.39
CA ARG A 157 -3.49 -21.00 -17.50
C ARG A 157 -4.26 -22.09 -18.25
N GLY A 158 -5.52 -22.36 -17.89
CA GLY A 158 -6.33 -23.36 -18.60
C GLY A 158 -6.60 -23.01 -20.06
N GLN A 159 -6.72 -21.73 -20.38
CA GLN A 159 -6.83 -21.25 -21.76
C GLN A 159 -5.54 -21.44 -22.56
N LEU A 160 -4.39 -21.14 -21.95
CA LEU A 160 -3.07 -21.42 -22.54
C LEU A 160 -2.90 -22.92 -22.76
N ASP A 161 -3.28 -23.77 -21.81
CA ASP A 161 -3.21 -25.23 -21.93
C ASP A 161 -4.08 -25.74 -23.10
N ASN A 162 -5.29 -25.22 -23.26
CA ASN A 162 -6.13 -25.55 -24.41
C ASN A 162 -5.51 -25.07 -25.72
N MET A 163 -4.94 -23.87 -25.76
CA MET A 163 -4.23 -23.36 -26.95
C MET A 163 -3.01 -24.22 -27.29
N TYR A 164 -2.25 -24.67 -26.29
CA TYR A 164 -1.12 -25.57 -26.50
C TYR A 164 -1.58 -26.93 -27.03
N LEU A 165 -2.68 -27.49 -26.52
CA LEU A 165 -3.28 -28.73 -27.05
C LEU A 165 -3.86 -28.54 -28.44
N ALA A 166 -4.40 -27.36 -28.76
CA ALA A 166 -4.91 -27.03 -30.08
C ALA A 166 -3.78 -26.94 -31.11
N ASN A 167 -2.67 -26.31 -30.74
CA ASN A 167 -1.49 -26.18 -31.59
C ASN A 167 -0.69 -27.49 -31.70
N ASN A 168 -0.60 -28.26 -30.62
CA ASN A 168 0.08 -29.55 -30.54
C ASN A 168 -0.91 -30.63 -30.09
N GLY A 169 -1.74 -31.07 -31.03
CA GLY A 169 -2.74 -32.11 -30.80
C GLY A 169 -2.14 -33.44 -30.37
N ARG A 170 -2.91 -34.24 -29.64
CA ARG A 170 -2.56 -35.64 -29.34
C ARG A 170 -3.06 -36.54 -30.46
N TYR A 171 -2.25 -37.52 -30.83
CA TYR A 171 -2.59 -38.51 -31.83
C TYR A 171 -2.56 -39.90 -31.19
N ALA A 172 -3.62 -40.67 -31.39
CA ALA A 172 -3.59 -42.11 -31.19
C ALA A 172 -2.99 -42.73 -32.45
N ILE A 173 -1.94 -43.52 -32.27
CA ILE A 173 -1.19 -44.15 -33.36
C ILE A 173 -1.31 -45.67 -33.25
N SER A 174 -1.37 -46.33 -34.41
CA SER A 174 -1.23 -47.78 -34.53
C SER A 174 0.24 -48.15 -34.75
N ASP A 175 0.63 -49.40 -34.48
CA ASP A 175 1.99 -49.94 -34.71
C ASP A 175 2.46 -49.86 -36.18
N ARG A 176 1.58 -49.44 -37.10
CA ARG A 176 1.84 -49.25 -38.53
C ARG A 176 2.42 -47.88 -38.90
N VAL A 177 2.73 -47.04 -37.90
CA VAL A 177 3.29 -45.69 -38.08
C VAL A 177 4.69 -45.65 -37.51
N ASN A 178 5.61 -44.98 -38.19
CA ASN A 178 6.96 -44.80 -37.66
C ASN A 178 6.92 -43.85 -36.45
N LEU A 179 7.25 -44.38 -35.27
CA LEU A 179 7.17 -43.67 -34.00
C LEU A 179 8.09 -42.43 -33.98
N ASP A 180 9.27 -42.51 -34.60
CA ASP A 180 10.26 -41.44 -34.62
C ASP A 180 9.74 -40.18 -35.34
N ASP A 181 8.94 -40.38 -36.40
CA ASP A 181 8.33 -39.28 -37.16
C ASP A 181 7.21 -38.58 -36.35
N MET A 182 6.59 -39.28 -35.40
CA MET A 182 5.51 -38.77 -34.53
C MET A 182 6.01 -38.20 -33.20
N LEU A 183 7.18 -38.62 -32.72
CA LEU A 183 7.77 -38.10 -31.48
C LEU A 183 8.26 -36.65 -31.62
N THR A 184 8.65 -36.23 -32.82
CA THR A 184 9.03 -34.83 -33.09
C THR A 184 7.91 -34.09 -33.82
N SER A 185 7.11 -33.32 -33.09
CA SER A 185 6.10 -32.44 -33.69
C SER A 185 6.79 -31.30 -34.46
N ARG A 186 6.84 -31.43 -35.78
CA ARG A 186 7.32 -30.38 -36.71
C ARG A 186 6.11 -29.85 -37.49
N PRO A 187 5.84 -28.54 -37.48
CA PRO A 187 4.81 -27.97 -38.33
C PRO A 187 5.03 -28.35 -39.81
N GLY A 188 4.07 -29.05 -40.42
CA GLY A 188 4.17 -29.54 -41.80
C GLY A 188 5.09 -30.75 -42.00
N GLY A 189 5.50 -31.44 -40.93
CA GLY A 189 6.28 -32.67 -41.01
C GLY A 189 5.49 -33.80 -41.68
N ILE A 190 6.16 -34.59 -42.52
CA ILE A 190 5.58 -35.74 -43.20
C ILE A 190 5.66 -36.95 -42.25
N VAL A 191 4.56 -37.65 -42.07
CA VAL A 191 4.50 -38.88 -41.29
C VAL A 191 4.33 -40.07 -42.23
N ARG A 192 5.21 -41.06 -42.12
CA ARG A 192 5.14 -42.29 -42.91
C ARG A 192 4.21 -43.29 -42.21
N VAL A 193 3.25 -43.82 -42.97
CA VAL A 193 2.27 -44.80 -42.51
C VAL A 193 2.29 -46.00 -43.46
N GLU A 194 2.33 -47.22 -42.91
CA GLU A 194 2.14 -48.45 -43.68
C GLU A 194 0.65 -48.75 -43.82
N GLY A 195 0.10 -48.56 -45.03
CA GLY A 195 -1.31 -48.79 -45.35
C GLY A 195 -2.11 -47.49 -45.54
N ASP A 196 -3.43 -47.56 -45.38
CA ASP A 196 -4.32 -46.40 -45.52
C ASP A 196 -4.09 -45.42 -44.35
N PRO A 197 -3.68 -44.15 -44.61
CA PRO A 197 -3.35 -43.18 -43.57
C PRO A 197 -4.50 -42.92 -42.57
N GLY A 198 -5.75 -43.06 -43.00
CA GLY A 198 -6.93 -42.88 -42.14
C GLY A 198 -7.09 -43.94 -41.04
N SER A 199 -6.41 -45.08 -41.15
CA SER A 199 -6.46 -46.17 -40.18
C SER A 199 -5.26 -46.21 -39.21
N GLY A 200 -4.15 -45.54 -39.56
CA GLY A 200 -2.91 -45.56 -38.78
C GLY A 200 -2.76 -44.42 -37.79
N ILE A 201 -3.41 -43.27 -38.05
CA ILE A 201 -3.33 -42.06 -37.24
C ILE A 201 -4.74 -41.54 -36.97
N MET A 202 -5.13 -41.47 -35.70
CA MET A 202 -6.39 -40.85 -35.29
C MET A 202 -6.08 -39.66 -34.37
N PRO A 203 -6.46 -38.42 -34.73
CA PRO A 203 -6.35 -37.30 -33.81
C PRO A 203 -7.31 -37.52 -32.64
N LEU A 204 -6.79 -37.50 -31.43
CA LEU A 204 -7.62 -37.42 -30.23
C LEU A 204 -8.12 -35.98 -30.12
N SER A 205 -9.36 -35.75 -30.59
CA SER A 205 -9.98 -34.43 -30.53
C SER A 205 -10.15 -34.03 -29.07
N HIS A 206 -9.51 -32.93 -28.67
CA HIS A 206 -9.89 -32.22 -27.46
C HIS A 206 -11.02 -31.24 -27.83
N PRO A 207 -12.02 -31.05 -26.96
CA PRO A 207 -13.03 -30.04 -27.21
C PRO A 207 -12.36 -28.65 -27.27
N PRO A 208 -12.70 -27.81 -28.27
CA PRO A 208 -12.22 -26.45 -28.31
C PRO A 208 -12.69 -25.70 -27.07
N LEU A 209 -11.88 -24.78 -26.56
CA LEU A 209 -12.27 -23.95 -25.43
C LEU A 209 -13.60 -23.23 -25.75
N PRO A 210 -14.62 -23.31 -24.87
CA PRO A 210 -15.85 -22.55 -25.06
C PRO A 210 -15.56 -21.06 -25.13
N ALA A 211 -16.15 -20.36 -26.10
CA ALA A 211 -16.01 -18.90 -26.26
C ALA A 211 -16.40 -18.13 -24.97
N SER A 212 -17.32 -18.70 -24.17
CA SER A 212 -17.70 -18.19 -22.85
C SER A 212 -16.53 -18.04 -21.86
N SER A 213 -15.42 -18.76 -22.05
CA SER A 213 -14.23 -18.65 -21.19
C SER A 213 -13.54 -17.29 -21.34
N PHE A 214 -13.53 -16.73 -22.55
CA PHE A 214 -13.04 -15.36 -22.79
C PHE A 214 -13.96 -14.33 -22.12
N THR A 215 -15.27 -14.50 -22.24
CA THR A 215 -16.27 -13.66 -21.56
C THR A 215 -16.15 -13.73 -20.04
N MET A 216 -15.73 -14.87 -19.49
CA MET A 216 -15.48 -15.02 -18.06
C MET A 216 -14.28 -14.19 -17.59
N VAL A 217 -13.21 -14.10 -18.38
CA VAL A 217 -12.04 -13.24 -18.08
C VAL A 217 -12.46 -11.77 -18.08
N GLU A 218 -13.23 -11.33 -19.07
CA GLU A 218 -13.78 -9.97 -19.13
C GLU A 218 -14.73 -9.69 -17.95
N TYR A 219 -15.55 -10.67 -17.55
CA TYR A 219 -16.42 -10.56 -16.39
C TYR A 219 -15.63 -10.40 -15.09
N MET A 220 -14.51 -11.13 -14.93
CA MET A 220 -13.59 -10.97 -13.79
C MET A 220 -12.96 -9.57 -13.78
N ASP A 221 -12.58 -9.02 -14.94
CA ASP A 221 -12.09 -7.64 -15.02
C ASP A 221 -13.17 -6.62 -14.65
N SER A 222 -14.41 -6.80 -15.09
CA SER A 222 -15.54 -5.96 -14.66
C SER A 222 -15.78 -6.05 -13.15
N MET A 223 -15.64 -7.25 -12.56
CA MET A 223 -15.78 -7.44 -11.11
C MET A 223 -14.66 -6.73 -10.35
N LYS A 224 -13.41 -6.78 -10.87
CA LYS A 224 -12.27 -6.05 -10.32
C LYS A 224 -12.53 -4.56 -10.31
N GLU A 225 -12.98 -3.98 -11.43
CA GLU A 225 -13.32 -2.56 -11.52
C GLU A 225 -14.44 -2.16 -10.55
N LYS A 226 -15.48 -2.99 -10.41
CA LYS A 226 -16.57 -2.74 -9.45
C LYS A 226 -16.08 -2.77 -8.00
N ARG A 227 -15.17 -3.68 -7.64
CA ARG A 227 -14.65 -3.78 -6.28
C ARG A 227 -13.67 -2.67 -5.94
N THR A 228 -12.73 -2.37 -6.83
CA THR A 228 -11.71 -1.32 -6.60
C THR A 228 -12.28 0.08 -6.80
N GLY A 229 -13.31 0.24 -7.62
CA GLY A 229 -13.80 1.54 -8.06
C GLY A 229 -12.86 2.27 -9.02
N VAL A 230 -11.80 1.59 -9.49
CA VAL A 230 -10.89 2.09 -10.52
C VAL A 230 -11.31 1.46 -11.83
N THR A 231 -11.92 2.26 -12.69
CA THR A 231 -12.38 1.84 -14.01
C THR A 231 -11.32 2.13 -15.08
N ALA A 232 -11.29 1.36 -16.17
CA ALA A 232 -10.41 1.59 -17.32
C ALA A 232 -10.61 2.99 -17.95
N TYR A 233 -11.78 3.59 -17.77
CA TYR A 233 -12.07 4.99 -18.17
C TYR A 233 -11.14 6.00 -17.51
N ASN A 234 -10.84 5.82 -16.21
CA ASN A 234 -9.95 6.73 -15.49
C ASN A 234 -8.49 6.66 -15.99
N GLN A 235 -8.12 5.57 -16.67
CA GLN A 235 -6.78 5.35 -17.20
C GLN A 235 -6.65 5.78 -18.67
N GLY A 236 -7.74 6.21 -19.31
CA GLY A 236 -7.75 6.65 -20.71
C GLY A 236 -7.57 5.51 -21.74
N LEU A 237 -7.76 4.26 -21.32
CA LEU A 237 -7.42 3.07 -22.14
C LEU A 237 -8.59 2.52 -22.96
N ASP A 238 -9.84 2.87 -22.65
CA ASP A 238 -11.02 2.38 -23.39
C ASP A 238 -11.49 3.36 -24.47
N ALA A 239 -10.89 3.25 -25.66
CA ALA A 239 -11.27 4.03 -26.85
C ALA A 239 -12.65 3.63 -27.43
N ASN A 240 -13.14 2.42 -27.15
CA ASN A 240 -14.40 1.91 -27.71
C ASN A 240 -15.65 2.37 -26.96
N SER A 241 -15.48 2.97 -25.78
CA SER A 241 -16.59 3.54 -25.02
C SER A 241 -16.86 5.03 -25.28
N LEU A 242 -16.25 5.62 -26.32
CA LEU A 242 -16.61 6.95 -26.82
C LEU A 242 -18.12 7.09 -27.19
N ASN A 243 -18.85 5.98 -27.32
CA ASN A 243 -20.28 5.94 -27.62
C ASN A 243 -21.22 5.89 -26.39
N LYS A 244 -20.71 5.88 -25.15
CA LYS A 244 -21.57 6.02 -23.96
C LYS A 244 -21.82 7.51 -23.71
N THR A 245 -23.06 7.89 -23.36
CA THR A 245 -23.46 9.29 -23.15
C THR A 245 -22.44 10.03 -22.29
N ALA A 246 -21.93 11.16 -22.78
CA ALA A 246 -20.90 11.96 -22.11
C ALA A 246 -21.24 12.26 -20.64
N THR A 247 -22.53 12.43 -20.35
CA THR A 247 -23.07 12.63 -18.99
C THR A 247 -22.90 11.40 -18.09
N GLY A 248 -23.13 10.19 -18.61
CA GLY A 248 -22.96 8.95 -17.85
C GLY A 248 -21.49 8.64 -17.55
N VAL A 249 -20.60 8.93 -18.51
CA VAL A 249 -19.14 8.80 -18.32
C VAL A 249 -18.63 9.80 -17.28
N ALA A 250 -19.10 11.05 -17.33
CA ALA A 250 -18.74 12.07 -16.34
C ALA A 250 -19.19 11.69 -14.92
N GLN A 251 -20.37 11.09 -14.76
CA GLN A 251 -20.85 10.61 -13.45
C GLN A 251 -19.98 9.48 -12.88
N ILE A 252 -19.60 8.50 -13.71
CA ILE A 252 -18.72 7.39 -13.29
C ILE A 252 -17.32 7.90 -12.91
N MET A 253 -16.78 8.84 -13.68
CA MET A 253 -15.47 9.44 -13.41
C MET A 253 -15.50 10.24 -12.09
N ASN A 254 -16.56 11.00 -11.84
CA ASN A 254 -16.74 11.73 -10.58
C ASN A 254 -16.85 10.78 -9.37
N ALA A 255 -17.65 9.71 -9.47
CA ALA A 255 -17.78 8.72 -8.40
C ALA A 255 -16.46 7.99 -8.11
N SER A 256 -15.68 7.70 -9.15
CA SER A 256 -14.35 7.08 -9.00
C SER A 256 -13.36 8.01 -8.30
N GLN A 257 -13.36 9.30 -8.66
CA GLN A 257 -12.52 10.31 -8.03
C GLN A 257 -12.87 10.50 -6.55
N GLN A 258 -14.15 10.47 -6.16
CA GLN A 258 -14.57 10.56 -4.76
C GLN A 258 -13.99 9.43 -3.89
N ARG A 259 -13.87 8.22 -4.44
CA ARG A 259 -13.28 7.10 -3.70
C ARG A 259 -11.77 7.26 -3.51
N ILE A 260 -11.07 7.74 -4.53
CA ILE A 260 -9.64 8.08 -4.43
C ILE A 260 -9.44 9.22 -3.42
N GLU A 261 -10.32 10.22 -3.43
CA GLU A 261 -10.33 11.30 -2.47
C GLU A 261 -10.55 10.80 -1.04
N LEU A 262 -11.49 9.87 -0.82
CA LEU A 262 -11.71 9.28 0.49
C LEU A 262 -10.46 8.58 1.01
N VAL A 263 -9.75 7.82 0.17
CA VAL A 263 -8.49 7.17 0.57
C VAL A 263 -7.41 8.18 0.87
N ALA A 264 -7.24 9.20 0.02
CA ALA A 264 -6.26 10.25 0.25
C ALA A 264 -6.56 11.06 1.52
N ARG A 265 -7.83 11.34 1.80
CA ARG A 265 -8.29 11.98 3.04
C ARG A 265 -8.05 11.09 4.25
N THR A 266 -8.29 9.80 4.11
CA THR A 266 -7.98 8.82 5.16
C THR A 266 -6.49 8.83 5.47
N PHE A 267 -5.61 8.80 4.46
CA PHE A 267 -4.16 8.91 4.64
C PHE A 267 -3.74 10.24 5.30
N ALA A 268 -4.32 11.34 4.84
CA ALA A 268 -4.06 12.66 5.38
C ALA A 268 -4.41 12.75 6.87
N GLU A 269 -5.63 12.37 7.26
CA GLU A 269 -6.09 12.49 8.65
C GLU A 269 -5.49 11.47 9.60
N THR A 270 -5.16 10.25 9.15
CA THR A 270 -4.72 9.17 10.04
C THR A 270 -3.22 9.15 10.26
N GLY A 271 -2.41 9.13 9.20
CA GLY A 271 -0.96 8.98 9.33
C GLY A 271 -0.19 10.25 9.06
N VAL A 272 -0.52 11.01 8.01
CA VAL A 272 0.25 12.23 7.67
C VAL A 272 0.11 13.29 8.75
N LYS A 273 -1.11 13.51 9.25
CA LYS A 273 -1.36 14.44 10.36
C LYS A 273 -0.57 14.07 11.61
N GLU A 274 -0.56 12.79 11.96
CA GLU A 274 0.15 12.31 13.14
C GLU A 274 1.67 12.41 12.95
N LEU A 275 2.17 12.06 11.77
CA LEU A 275 3.57 12.19 11.41
C LEU A 275 4.04 13.65 11.54
N PHE A 276 3.29 14.63 11.02
CA PHE A 276 3.67 16.04 11.15
C PHE A 276 3.59 16.56 12.59
N LYS A 277 2.66 16.05 13.41
CA LYS A 277 2.61 16.36 14.85
C LYS A 277 3.84 15.81 15.58
N LEU A 278 4.24 14.58 15.27
CA LEU A 278 5.45 13.96 15.82
C LEU A 278 6.71 14.73 15.40
N VAL A 279 6.83 15.10 14.12
CA VAL A 279 7.94 15.93 13.63
C VAL A 279 7.95 17.29 14.33
N HIS A 280 6.80 17.98 14.46
CA HIS A 280 6.70 19.25 15.18
C HIS A 280 7.17 19.12 16.64
N ARG A 281 6.82 18.04 17.32
CA ARG A 281 7.27 17.75 18.69
C ARG A 281 8.78 17.47 18.76
N LEU A 282 9.31 16.66 17.85
CA LEU A 282 10.74 16.35 17.77
C LEU A 282 11.56 17.61 17.49
N VAL A 283 11.08 18.47 16.59
CA VAL A 283 11.68 19.78 16.29
C VAL A 283 11.80 20.63 17.56
N ARG A 284 10.71 20.76 18.33
CA ARG A 284 10.69 21.57 19.57
C ARG A 284 11.61 21.05 20.67
N THR A 285 11.77 19.74 20.76
CA THR A 285 12.50 19.08 21.87
C THR A 285 13.99 18.87 21.55
N THR A 286 14.34 18.64 20.29
CA THR A 286 15.69 18.22 19.89
C THR A 286 16.54 19.38 19.36
N LEU A 287 15.93 20.38 18.71
CA LEU A 287 16.70 21.50 18.14
C LEU A 287 17.24 22.42 19.22
N THR A 288 18.55 22.61 19.19
CA THR A 288 19.29 23.35 20.22
C THR A 288 19.66 24.79 19.81
N LYS A 289 19.63 25.10 18.51
CA LYS A 289 20.04 26.39 17.96
C LYS A 289 18.91 27.01 17.11
N PRO A 290 18.73 28.34 17.13
CA PRO A 290 17.81 29.02 16.22
C PRO A 290 18.28 28.83 14.78
N ASP A 291 17.34 28.63 13.86
CA ASP A 291 17.62 28.38 12.45
C ASP A 291 17.18 29.57 11.59
N ILE A 292 17.92 29.85 10.52
CA ILE A 292 17.66 30.98 9.63
C ILE A 292 16.94 30.44 8.40
N VAL A 293 15.62 30.56 8.39
CA VAL A 293 14.76 30.05 7.31
C VAL A 293 14.32 31.20 6.41
N ARG A 294 14.36 30.96 5.09
CA ARG A 294 13.89 31.95 4.10
C ARG A 294 12.38 31.86 3.93
N MET A 295 11.64 32.77 4.53
CA MET A 295 10.19 32.89 4.38
C MET A 295 9.82 34.10 3.52
N ARG A 296 9.04 33.90 2.45
CA ARG A 296 8.58 34.98 1.54
C ARG A 296 9.73 35.88 1.06
N ASN A 297 10.83 35.26 0.62
CA ASN A 297 12.07 35.93 0.19
C ASN A 297 12.83 36.73 1.26
N LYS A 298 12.41 36.71 2.53
CA LYS A 298 13.15 37.32 3.65
C LYS A 298 13.77 36.24 4.51
N TRP A 299 15.01 36.45 4.93
CA TRP A 299 15.66 35.60 5.93
C TRP A 299 15.10 35.98 7.29
N VAL A 300 14.45 35.02 7.94
CA VAL A 300 13.85 35.19 9.27
C VAL A 300 14.51 34.18 10.18
N GLU A 301 15.04 34.66 11.30
CA GLU A 301 15.49 33.80 12.38
C GLU A 301 14.26 33.22 13.07
N VAL A 302 14.17 31.90 13.10
CA VAL A 302 13.05 31.17 13.67
C VAL A 302 13.61 30.29 14.78
N ASP A 303 13.17 30.53 16.02
CA ASP A 303 13.43 29.63 17.13
C ASP A 303 12.25 28.64 17.28
N PRO A 304 12.44 27.35 16.97
CA PRO A 304 11.39 26.36 17.11
C PRO A 304 10.98 26.07 18.55
N ARG A 305 11.79 26.46 19.55
CA ARG A 305 11.50 26.21 20.98
C ARG A 305 10.38 27.07 21.51
N GLU A 306 10.25 28.29 20.99
CA GLU A 306 9.18 29.21 21.34
C GLU A 306 7.83 28.79 20.75
N TRP A 307 7.82 27.80 19.85
CA TRP A 307 6.57 27.32 19.27
C TRP A 307 5.70 26.68 20.34
N GLU A 308 4.42 27.02 20.33
CA GLU A 308 3.42 26.39 21.18
C GLU A 308 3.14 24.94 20.74
N ASP A 309 2.60 24.15 21.67
CA ASP A 309 2.14 22.80 21.37
C ASP A 309 0.91 22.85 20.47
N ARG A 310 1.06 22.41 19.22
CA ARG A 310 -0.01 22.43 18.23
C ARG A 310 -0.66 21.06 18.18
N LYS A 311 -1.89 20.97 18.69
CA LYS A 311 -2.72 19.76 18.59
C LYS A 311 -3.65 19.77 17.38
N ASP A 312 -3.93 20.96 16.86
CA ASP A 312 -4.82 21.17 15.72
C ASP A 312 -4.02 21.41 14.44
N LEU A 313 -4.07 20.41 13.54
CA LEU A 313 -3.56 20.49 12.18
C LEU A 313 -4.68 20.12 11.22
N SER A 314 -4.91 20.98 10.23
CA SER A 314 -5.81 20.72 9.11
C SER A 314 -4.96 20.48 7.87
N ILE A 315 -5.18 19.35 7.20
CA ILE A 315 -4.49 19.01 5.96
C ILE A 315 -5.47 19.17 4.81
N SER A 316 -5.14 20.08 3.89
CA SER A 316 -5.87 20.20 2.64
C SER A 316 -5.29 19.19 1.63
N VAL A 317 -6.04 18.12 1.37
CA VAL A 317 -5.68 17.13 0.35
C VAL A 317 -6.12 17.66 -1.01
N GLY A 318 -5.16 18.13 -1.80
CA GLY A 318 -5.40 18.73 -3.12
C GLY A 318 -5.72 17.70 -4.21
N LEU A 319 -6.85 17.01 -4.14
CA LEU A 319 -7.37 16.21 -5.26
C LEU A 319 -8.38 17.05 -6.07
N GLY A 320 -7.83 18.04 -6.78
CA GLY A 320 -8.57 19.07 -7.49
C GLY A 320 -8.63 18.89 -9.00
N ALA A 321 -9.29 17.84 -9.49
CA ALA A 321 -9.68 17.73 -10.90
C ALA A 321 -11.20 17.87 -11.08
N GLY A 322 -12.02 17.01 -10.47
CA GLY A 322 -13.49 17.06 -10.62
C GLY A 322 -14.19 18.27 -9.97
N ASN A 323 -13.60 18.84 -8.91
CA ASN A 323 -14.24 19.94 -8.18
C ASN A 323 -14.01 21.30 -8.83
N LYS A 324 -13.00 21.46 -9.70
CA LYS A 324 -12.71 22.76 -10.33
C LYS A 324 -13.77 23.14 -11.36
N ASP A 325 -14.27 22.19 -12.14
CA ASP A 325 -15.34 22.45 -13.11
C ASP A 325 -16.68 22.71 -12.41
N GLN A 326 -16.96 22.00 -11.31
CA GLN A 326 -18.12 22.26 -10.46
C GLN A 326 -18.00 23.62 -9.75
N GLN A 327 -16.82 23.95 -9.22
CA GLN A 327 -16.52 25.27 -8.66
C GLN A 327 -16.66 26.34 -9.73
N LEU A 328 -16.20 26.13 -10.97
CA LEU A 328 -16.33 27.09 -12.06
C LEU A 328 -17.79 27.26 -12.48
N THR A 329 -18.57 26.18 -12.53
CA THR A 329 -20.02 26.22 -12.77
C THR A 329 -20.76 26.96 -11.65
N HIS A 330 -20.38 26.69 -10.40
CA HIS A 330 -20.94 27.38 -9.23
C HIS A 330 -20.56 28.86 -9.22
N LEU A 331 -19.31 29.19 -9.54
CA LEU A 331 -18.81 30.56 -9.70
C LEU A 331 -19.53 31.28 -10.85
N MET A 332 -19.80 30.60 -11.96
CA MET A 332 -20.60 31.15 -13.07
C MET A 332 -22.07 31.39 -12.65
N SER A 333 -22.65 30.49 -11.86
CA SER A 333 -24.00 30.66 -11.29
C SER A 333 -24.06 31.81 -10.28
N ILE A 334 -23.05 31.92 -9.40
CA ILE A 334 -22.89 33.06 -8.49
C ILE A 334 -22.72 34.35 -9.30
N LEU A 335 -21.90 34.35 -10.34
CA LEU A 335 -21.70 35.51 -11.20
C LEU A 335 -23.01 35.92 -11.89
N GLN A 336 -23.85 34.97 -12.29
CA GLN A 336 -25.16 35.27 -12.87
C GLN A 336 -26.12 35.87 -11.83
N MET A 337 -26.21 35.28 -10.63
CA MET A 337 -26.99 35.85 -9.52
C MET A 337 -26.48 37.24 -9.11
N GLN A 338 -25.16 37.46 -9.12
CA GLN A 338 -24.56 38.76 -8.87
C GLN A 338 -24.91 39.76 -9.98
N LYS A 339 -24.95 39.35 -11.26
CA LYS A 339 -25.41 40.21 -12.36
C LYS A 339 -26.88 40.62 -12.21
N GLU A 340 -27.75 39.73 -11.73
CA GLU A 340 -29.15 40.04 -11.40
C GLU A 340 -29.26 40.94 -10.16
N ALA A 341 -28.45 40.70 -9.13
CA ALA A 341 -28.40 41.54 -7.93
C ALA A 341 -27.86 42.95 -8.18
N ILE A 342 -26.97 43.13 -9.18
CA ILE A 342 -26.54 44.44 -9.68
C ILE A 342 -27.73 45.21 -10.28
N GLN A 343 -28.64 44.53 -11.01
CA GLN A 343 -29.83 45.18 -11.58
C GLN A 343 -30.83 45.64 -10.50
N ILE A 344 -30.83 44.99 -9.33
CA ILE A 344 -31.68 45.32 -8.18
C ILE A 344 -30.97 46.32 -7.21
N GLY A 345 -29.69 46.64 -7.44
CA GLY A 345 -28.95 47.67 -6.70
C GLY A 345 -28.39 47.22 -5.34
N ILE A 346 -28.33 45.92 -5.06
CA ILE A 346 -27.91 45.38 -3.74
C ILE A 346 -26.39 45.10 -3.68
N THR A 347 -25.69 45.05 -4.82
CA THR A 347 -24.25 44.70 -4.89
C THR A 347 -23.45 45.67 -5.77
N SER A 348 -22.25 46.06 -5.33
CA SER A 348 -21.31 46.91 -6.07
C SER A 348 -20.17 46.09 -6.74
N PRO A 349 -19.56 46.58 -7.84
CA PRO A 349 -18.50 45.86 -8.56
C PRO A 349 -17.28 45.47 -7.71
N GLU A 350 -16.93 46.29 -6.71
CA GLU A 350 -15.81 46.04 -5.78
C GLU A 350 -16.07 44.87 -4.81
N LYS A 351 -17.35 44.58 -4.50
CA LYS A 351 -17.72 43.44 -3.65
C LYS A 351 -17.75 42.12 -4.41
N ILE A 352 -17.83 42.18 -5.75
CA ILE A 352 -17.82 41.02 -6.64
C ILE A 352 -16.39 40.50 -6.87
N TYR A 353 -15.40 41.41 -6.92
CA TYR A 353 -13.99 41.04 -7.11
C TYR A 353 -13.33 40.41 -5.87
N ASN A 354 -13.84 40.71 -4.67
CA ASN A 354 -13.30 40.23 -3.40
C ASN A 354 -14.07 39.02 -2.81
N ALA A 355 -15.03 38.46 -3.55
CA ALA A 355 -15.88 37.35 -3.12
C ALA A 355 -15.32 35.98 -3.54
#